data_AF-A0A7C3LQD4-F1
#
_entry.id   AF-A0A7C3LQD4-F1
#
_cell.length_a   1.000
_cell.length_b   1.000
_cell.length_c   1.000
_cell.angle_alpha   90.00
_cell.angle_beta   90.00
_cell.angle_gamma   90.00
#
_symmetry.space_group_name_H-M   'P 1'
#
loop_
_entity.id
_entity.type
_entity.pdbx_description
1 polymer ?
#
loop_
_entity_poly.entity_id
_entity_poly.type
_entity_poly.pdbx_seq_one_letter_code
_entity_poly.pdbx_strand_id
1 'polypeptide(L)'
;MNRHLTELIVLAKNDQAIDSYIPEIEAADKKVAKVQKKLDSVNENIEALRASIEENETKVVSFEEQIKILSQQLDANAKKAKDITTEKEMQALSLEEDIAKEKLSFANEEIERLQG
;
A
#
# COMPACT_ATOMS: atom_id res chain seq x y z
N MET A 1 -53.70 -46.05 -24.63
CA MET A 1 -52.95 -44.79 -24.84
C MET A 1 -51.82 -45.08 -25.81
N ASN A 2 -51.68 -44.31 -26.90
CA ASN A 2 -50.65 -44.56 -27.91
C ASN A 2 -49.27 -44.34 -27.28
N ARG A 3 -48.34 -45.29 -27.44
CA ARG A 3 -46.99 -45.26 -26.86
C ARG A 3 -46.25 -43.95 -27.17
N HIS A 4 -46.38 -43.46 -28.40
CA HIS A 4 -45.75 -42.22 -28.83
C HIS A 4 -46.31 -40.99 -28.11
N LEU A 5 -47.59 -41.01 -27.74
CA LEU A 5 -48.20 -39.92 -26.98
C LEU A 5 -47.62 -39.84 -25.56
N THR A 6 -47.39 -40.99 -24.92
CA THR A 6 -46.74 -41.04 -23.61
C THR A 6 -45.30 -40.55 -23.68
N GLU A 7 -44.55 -40.94 -24.72
CA GLU A 7 -43.17 -40.49 -24.96
C GLU A 7 -43.10 -38.95 -25.14
N LEU A 8 -44.03 -38.37 -25.91
CA LEU A 8 -44.12 -36.91 -26.10
C LEU A 8 -44.47 -36.15 -24.82
N ILE A 9 -45.35 -36.70 -23.97
CA ILE A 9 -45.68 -36.09 -22.68
C ILE A 9 -44.47 -36.07 -21.74
N VAL A 10 -43.68 -37.15 -21.74
CA VAL A 10 -42.45 -37.21 -20.95
C VAL A 10 -41.41 -36.23 -21.46
N LEU A 11 -41.24 -36.13 -22.79
CA LEU A 11 -40.32 -35.17 -23.40
C LEU A 11 -40.70 -33.73 -23.04
N ALA A 12 -41.98 -33.35 -23.20
CA ALA A 12 -42.45 -32.00 -22.89
C ALA A 12 -42.27 -31.62 -21.40
N LYS A 13 -42.42 -32.59 -20.48
CA LYS A 13 -42.13 -32.37 -19.05
C LYS A 13 -40.64 -32.15 -18.79
N ASN A 14 -39.78 -32.88 -19.49
CA ASN A 14 -38.34 -32.70 -19.39
C ASN A 14 -37.92 -31.34 -19.97
N ASP A 15 -38.48 -30.94 -21.11
CA ASP A 15 -38.24 -29.62 -21.72
C ASP A 15 -38.67 -28.50 -20.77
N GLN A 16 -39.85 -28.60 -20.18
CA GLN A 16 -40.33 -27.63 -19.19
C GLN A 16 -39.42 -27.56 -17.95
N ALA A 17 -38.89 -28.71 -17.51
CA ALA A 17 -37.95 -28.74 -16.40
C ALA A 17 -36.61 -28.09 -16.78
N ILE A 18 -36.08 -28.35 -17.99
CA ILE A 18 -34.87 -27.72 -18.52
C ILE A 18 -35.04 -26.20 -18.59
N ASP A 19 -36.16 -25.73 -19.14
CA ASP A 19 -36.49 -24.31 -19.23
C ASP A 19 -36.57 -23.65 -17.86
N SER A 20 -37.05 -24.38 -16.85
CA SER A 20 -37.14 -23.88 -15.47
C SER A 20 -35.77 -23.67 -14.79
N TYR A 21 -34.72 -24.40 -15.22
CA TYR A 21 -33.37 -24.24 -14.68
C TYR A 21 -32.62 -23.05 -15.29
N ILE A 22 -32.98 -22.62 -16.51
CA ILE A 22 -32.37 -21.46 -17.18
C ILE A 22 -32.37 -20.20 -16.27
N PRO A 23 -33.51 -19.74 -15.70
CA PRO A 23 -33.51 -18.57 -14.84
C PRO A 23 -32.72 -18.76 -13.55
N GLU A 24 -32.64 -19.99 -13.03
CA GLU A 24 -31.83 -20.30 -11.84
C GLU A 24 -30.33 -20.19 -12.12
N ILE A 25 -29.89 -20.69 -13.28
CA ILE A 25 -28.51 -20.57 -13.75
C ILE A 25 -28.15 -19.10 -13.97
N GLU A 26 -29.00 -18.34 -14.68
CA GLU A 26 -28.77 -16.90 -14.89
C GLU A 26 -28.69 -16.12 -13.57
N ALA A 27 -29.51 -16.47 -12.58
CA ALA A 27 -29.48 -15.86 -11.27
C ALA A 27 -28.19 -16.21 -10.50
N ALA A 28 -27.72 -17.45 -10.60
CA ALA A 28 -26.44 -17.88 -10.03
C ALA A 28 -25.26 -17.15 -10.69
N ASP A 29 -25.23 -17.08 -12.03
CA ASP A 29 -24.20 -16.38 -12.79
C ASP A 29 -24.13 -14.89 -12.45
N LYS A 30 -25.30 -14.23 -12.31
CA LYS A 30 -25.35 -12.83 -11.86
C LYS A 30 -24.75 -12.64 -10.46
N LYS A 31 -25.00 -13.58 -9.54
CA LYS A 31 -24.41 -13.53 -8.19
C LYS A 31 -22.89 -13.72 -8.25
N VAL A 32 -22.42 -14.71 -9.00
CA VAL A 32 -20.99 -14.97 -9.20
C VAL A 32 -20.30 -13.75 -9.81
N ALA A 33 -20.84 -13.19 -10.88
CA ALA A 33 -20.30 -11.99 -11.52
C ALA A 33 -20.23 -10.79 -10.57
N LYS A 34 -21.23 -10.61 -9.70
CA LYS A 34 -21.22 -9.53 -8.69
C LYS A 34 -20.14 -9.74 -7.64
N VAL A 35 -19.92 -10.98 -7.20
CA VAL A 35 -18.86 -11.31 -6.24
C VAL A 35 -17.49 -11.15 -6.90
N GLN A 36 -17.32 -11.60 -8.14
CA GLN A 36 -16.07 -11.45 -8.89
C GLN A 36 -15.68 -9.98 -9.02
N LYS A 37 -16.60 -9.11 -9.42
CA LYS A 37 -16.33 -7.66 -9.49
C LYS A 37 -15.89 -7.05 -8.16
N LYS A 38 -16.46 -7.52 -7.04
CA LYS A 38 -16.03 -7.06 -5.71
C LYS A 38 -14.63 -7.56 -5.38
N LEU A 39 -14.32 -8.81 -5.73
CA LEU A 39 -13.01 -9.41 -5.52
C LEU A 39 -11.94 -8.67 -6.34
N ASP A 40 -12.23 -8.36 -7.60
CA ASP A 40 -11.34 -7.59 -8.46
C ASP A 40 -11.06 -6.19 -7.87
N SER A 41 -12.10 -5.48 -7.42
CA SER A 41 -11.93 -4.17 -6.77
C SER A 41 -11.16 -4.24 -5.45
N VAL A 42 -11.36 -5.28 -4.65
CA VAL A 42 -10.58 -5.49 -3.42
C VAL A 42 -9.12 -5.78 -3.75
N ASN A 43 -8.85 -6.59 -4.78
CA ASN A 43 -7.49 -6.86 -5.23
C ASN A 43 -6.80 -5.59 -5.74
N GLU A 44 -7.47 -4.76 -6.53
CA GLU A 44 -6.93 -3.46 -6.96
C GLU A 44 -6.55 -2.58 -5.77
N ASN A 45 -7.39 -2.52 -4.73
CA ASN A 45 -7.09 -1.78 -3.51
C ASN A 45 -5.91 -2.38 -2.74
N ILE A 46 -5.79 -3.72 -2.69
CA ILE A 46 -4.65 -4.40 -2.04
C ILE A 46 -3.35 -4.05 -2.76
N GLU A 47 -3.32 -4.12 -4.09
CA GLU A 47 -2.11 -3.78 -4.85
C GLU A 47 -1.74 -2.30 -4.71
N ALA A 48 -2.73 -1.39 -4.70
CA ALA A 48 -2.49 0.04 -4.43
C ALA A 48 -1.90 0.28 -3.02
N LEU A 49 -2.44 -0.38 -2.00
CA LEU A 49 -1.92 -0.29 -0.63
C LEU A 49 -0.51 -0.86 -0.53
N ARG A 50 -0.21 -1.98 -1.19
CA ARG A 50 1.14 -2.55 -1.22
C ARG A 50 2.16 -1.60 -1.86
N ALA A 51 1.80 -0.98 -2.98
CA ALA A 51 2.65 0.02 -3.62
C ALA A 51 2.91 1.22 -2.69
N SER A 52 1.89 1.68 -1.97
CA SER A 52 2.04 2.76 -0.99
C SER A 52 2.93 2.37 0.20
N ILE A 53 2.87 1.11 0.65
CA ILE A 53 3.75 0.60 1.71
C ILE A 53 5.21 0.59 1.23
N GLU A 54 5.48 0.05 0.05
CA GLU A 54 6.84 -0.01 -0.52
C GLU A 54 7.43 1.40 -0.73
N GLU A 55 6.60 2.36 -1.17
CA GLU A 55 7.01 3.76 -1.30
C GLU A 55 7.38 4.36 0.07
N ASN A 56 6.56 4.12 1.10
CA ASN A 56 6.82 4.61 2.45
C ASN A 56 8.07 3.97 3.06
N GLU A 57 8.28 2.67 2.87
CA GLU A 57 9.50 1.97 3.31
C GLU A 57 10.74 2.58 2.65
N THR A 58 10.69 2.87 1.35
CA THR A 58 11.79 3.53 0.63
C THR A 58 12.09 4.91 1.20
N LYS A 59 11.06 5.70 1.53
CA LYS A 59 11.22 7.01 2.17
C LYS A 59 11.84 6.91 3.56
N VAL A 60 11.39 5.95 4.38
CA VAL A 60 11.96 5.69 5.71
C VAL A 60 13.45 5.39 5.59
N VAL A 61 13.85 4.47 4.71
CA VAL A 61 15.27 4.14 4.49
C VAL A 61 16.07 5.38 4.10
N SER A 62 15.52 6.25 3.25
CA SER A 62 16.17 7.51 2.88
C SER A 62 16.36 8.45 4.08
N PHE A 63 15.37 8.57 4.95
CA PHE A 63 15.48 9.39 6.16
C PHE A 63 16.45 8.80 7.19
N GLU A 64 16.47 7.48 7.35
CA GLU A 64 17.45 6.80 8.19
C GLU A 64 18.89 7.04 7.71
N GLU A 65 19.13 7.01 6.40
CA GLU A 65 20.43 7.33 5.81
C GLU A 65 20.81 8.79 6.04
N GLN A 66 19.86 9.73 5.87
CA GLN A 66 20.06 11.15 6.18
C GLN A 66 20.43 11.36 7.65
N ILE A 67 19.75 10.68 8.57
CA ILE A 67 20.04 10.73 10.01
C ILE A 67 21.47 10.27 10.29
N LYS A 68 21.90 9.18 9.66
CA LYS A 68 23.26 8.66 9.82
C LYS A 68 24.31 9.66 9.34
N ILE A 69 24.10 10.27 8.17
CA ILE A 69 25.01 11.28 7.62
C ILE A 69 25.07 12.52 8.53
N LEU A 70 23.91 13.04 8.95
CA LEU A 70 23.84 14.22 9.83
C LEU A 70 24.48 13.96 11.19
N SER A 71 24.32 12.76 11.75
CA SER A 71 24.97 12.37 12.99
C SER A 71 26.50 12.35 12.85
N GLN A 72 27.01 11.81 11.74
CA GLN A 72 28.45 11.85 11.44
C GLN A 72 28.96 13.28 11.25
N GLN A 73 28.16 14.15 10.63
CA GLN A 73 28.49 15.57 10.47
C GLN A 73 28.56 16.29 11.83
N LEU A 74 27.61 16.03 12.74
CA LEU A 74 27.64 16.55 14.10
C LEU A 74 28.89 16.07 14.87
N ASP A 75 29.24 14.80 14.77
CA ASP A 75 30.47 14.27 15.39
C ASP A 75 31.74 14.93 14.83
N ALA A 76 31.76 15.22 13.53
CA ALA A 76 32.87 15.93 12.89
C ALA A 76 32.93 17.40 13.35
N ASN A 77 31.78 18.06 13.48
CA ASN A 77 31.68 19.44 13.95
C ASN A 77 32.11 19.54 15.42
N ALA A 78 31.70 18.61 16.28
CA ALA A 78 32.14 18.53 17.66
C ALA A 78 33.67 18.35 17.81
N LYS A 79 34.32 17.67 16.86
CA LYS A 79 35.80 17.59 16.81
C LYS A 79 36.41 18.93 16.38
N LYS A 80 35.90 19.54 15.29
CA LYS A 80 36.37 20.85 14.81
C LYS A 80 36.22 21.94 15.88
N ALA A 81 35.14 21.92 16.66
CA ALA A 81 34.89 22.86 17.75
C ALA A 81 36.07 23.00 18.73
N LYS A 82 36.84 21.92 18.94
CA LYS A 82 37.99 21.90 19.85
C LYS A 82 39.23 22.61 19.30
N ASP A 83 39.32 22.72 17.98
CA ASP A 83 40.47 23.30 17.27
C ASP A 83 40.20 24.72 16.75
N ILE A 84 38.99 25.25 16.97
CA ILE A 84 38.60 26.60 16.57
C ILE A 84 39.29 27.65 17.45
N THR A 85 39.83 28.68 16.81
CA THR A 85 40.57 29.76 17.49
C THR A 85 39.94 31.13 17.30
N THR A 86 38.99 31.28 16.36
CA THR A 86 38.34 32.56 16.07
C THR A 86 36.83 32.55 16.39
N GLU A 87 36.31 33.69 16.83
CA GLU A 87 34.89 33.86 17.17
C GLU A 87 33.96 33.68 15.96
N LYS A 88 34.42 34.06 14.75
CA LYS A 88 33.66 33.87 13.51
C LYS A 88 33.50 32.40 13.14
N GLU A 89 34.54 31.60 13.31
CA GLU A 89 34.49 30.14 13.09
C GLU A 89 33.56 29.48 14.10
N MET A 90 33.59 29.92 15.36
CA MET A 90 32.71 29.39 16.41
C MET A 90 31.23 29.69 16.11
N GLN A 91 30.90 30.90 15.67
CA GLN A 91 29.53 31.27 15.28
C GLN A 91 29.06 30.49 14.04
N ALA A 92 29.93 30.33 13.04
CA ALA A 92 29.61 29.55 11.84
C ALA A 92 29.35 28.07 12.18
N LEU A 93 30.17 27.48 13.03
CA LEU A 93 30.01 26.09 13.46
C LEU A 93 28.73 25.90 14.28
N SER A 94 28.43 26.83 15.20
CA SER A 94 27.18 26.79 15.99
C SER A 94 25.94 26.81 15.10
N LEU A 95 25.92 27.69 14.08
CA LEU A 95 24.82 27.74 13.13
C LEU A 95 24.69 26.43 12.33
N GLU A 96 25.81 25.83 11.93
CA GLU A 96 25.82 24.55 11.22
C GLU A 96 25.29 23.40 12.11
N GLU A 97 25.65 23.37 13.40
CA GLU A 97 25.12 22.40 14.35
C GLU A 97 23.62 22.55 14.58
N ASP A 98 23.12 23.78 14.70
CA ASP A 98 21.70 24.04 14.89
C ASP A 98 20.88 23.58 13.67
N ILE A 99 21.36 23.89 12.45
CA ILE A 99 20.75 23.41 11.21
C ILE A 99 20.77 21.88 11.13
N ALA A 100 21.88 21.24 11.52
CA ALA A 100 21.98 19.78 11.49
C ALA A 100 21.03 19.12 12.51
N LYS A 101 20.86 19.70 13.70
CA LYS A 101 19.90 19.24 14.71
C LYS A 101 18.45 19.39 14.25
N GLU A 102 18.09 20.52 13.64
CA GLU A 102 16.75 20.72 13.07
C GLU A 102 16.44 19.68 11.99
N LYS A 103 17.38 19.43 11.07
CA LYS A 103 17.23 18.42 10.03
C LYS A 103 17.09 17.00 10.59
N LEU A 104 17.80 16.69 11.68
CA LEU A 104 17.65 15.43 12.40
C LEU A 104 16.26 15.30 13.04
N SER A 105 15.76 16.35 13.68
CA SER A 105 14.39 16.34 14.24
C SER A 105 13.37 16.09 13.13
N PHE A 106 13.48 16.82 12.02
CA PHE A 106 12.60 16.68 10.87
C PHE A 106 12.61 15.25 10.30
N ALA A 107 13.80 14.67 10.09
CA ALA A 107 13.89 13.30 9.56
C ALA A 107 13.27 12.26 10.50
N ASN A 108 13.43 12.43 11.83
CA ASN A 108 12.81 11.54 12.82
C ASN A 108 11.28 11.68 12.85
N GLU A 109 10.76 12.91 12.86
CA GLU A 109 9.32 13.20 12.81
C GLU A 109 8.68 12.61 11.54
N GLU A 110 9.38 12.69 10.42
CA GLU A 110 8.91 12.16 9.14
C GLU A 110 8.88 10.64 9.12
N ILE A 111 9.86 9.96 9.74
CA ILE A 111 9.83 8.51 9.94
C ILE A 111 8.65 8.12 10.83
N GLU A 112 8.45 8.80 11.95
CA GLU A 112 7.34 8.53 12.87
C GLU A 112 5.99 8.69 12.17
N ARG A 113 5.84 9.71 11.31
CA ARG A 113 4.62 9.91 10.51
C ARG A 113 4.41 8.84 9.44
N LEU A 114 5.48 8.27 8.88
CA LEU A 114 5.39 7.25 7.82
C LEU A 114 5.19 5.84 8.40
N GLN A 115 5.56 5.60 9.65
CA GLN A 115 5.48 4.30 10.33
C GLN A 115 4.32 4.18 11.33
N GLY A 116 3.84 5.30 11.89
CA GLY A 116 2.72 5.36 12.85
C GLY A 116 1.34 5.37 12.19
#